data_AF-A0A259DIE8-F1
#
_entry.id   AF-A0A259DIE8-F1
#
_cell.length_a   1.000
_cell.length_b   1.000
_cell.length_c   1.000
_cell.angle_alpha   90.00
_cell.angle_beta   90.00
_cell.angle_gamma   90.00
#
_symmetry.space_group_name_H-M   'P 1'
#
loop_
_entity.id
_entity.type
_entity.pdbx_description
1 polymer ?
#
loop_
_entity_poly.entity_id
_entity_poly.type
_entity_poly.pdbx_seq_one_letter_code
_entity_poly.pdbx_strand_id
1 'polypeptide(L)'
;MGAVVANDLKTKGIKAIEDALLGQLEAPVTVRGQVKYVVMNQQQYQYLRECELEAALAESKADLANGKFVKETVAEHIKRLKQINKAA
;
A
#
# COMPACT_ATOMS: atom_id res chain seq x y z
N MET A 1 -0.95 22.17 -5.96
CA MET A 1 -1.19 20.91 -5.22
C MET A 1 -2.53 21.06 -4.54
N GLY A 2 -3.59 20.49 -5.12
CA GLY A 2 -4.93 20.57 -4.54
C GLY A 2 -4.95 19.76 -3.24
N ALA A 3 -5.31 20.38 -2.13
CA ALA A 3 -5.40 19.73 -0.84
C ALA A 3 -6.85 19.79 -0.36
N VAL A 4 -7.33 18.68 0.21
CA VAL A 4 -8.67 18.62 0.79
C VAL A 4 -8.56 18.90 2.28
N VAL A 5 -9.19 19.97 2.76
CA VAL A 5 -9.29 20.20 4.21
C VAL A 5 -10.45 19.37 4.74
N ALA A 6 -10.32 18.78 5.93
CA ALA A 6 -11.39 17.98 6.54
C ALA A 6 -12.74 18.72 6.62
N ASN A 7 -12.74 20.04 6.69
CA ASN A 7 -13.96 20.85 6.68
C ASN A 7 -14.63 20.92 5.30
N ASP A 8 -13.85 20.90 4.21
CA ASP A 8 -14.38 20.84 2.85
C ASP A 8 -15.10 19.52 2.60
N LEU A 9 -14.60 18.40 3.13
CA LEU A 9 -15.30 17.11 3.05
C LEU A 9 -16.65 17.16 3.77
N LYS A 10 -16.73 17.81 4.94
CA LYS A 10 -17.99 17.96 5.69
C LYS A 10 -19.02 18.79 4.95
N THR A 11 -18.59 19.81 4.22
CA THR A 11 -19.49 20.81 3.62
C THR A 11 -19.81 20.53 2.16
N LYS A 12 -18.88 19.94 1.40
CA LYS A 12 -18.99 19.69 -0.05
C LYS A 12 -19.03 18.20 -0.42
N GLY A 13 -18.76 17.30 0.52
CA GLY A 13 -18.79 15.86 0.29
C GLY A 13 -17.82 15.40 -0.80
N ILE A 14 -18.29 14.53 -1.70
CA ILE A 14 -17.49 13.95 -2.78
C ILE A 14 -16.92 15.01 -3.75
N LYS A 15 -17.63 16.12 -3.95
CA LYS A 15 -17.21 17.18 -4.87
C LYS A 15 -15.87 17.81 -4.45
N ALA A 16 -15.59 17.90 -3.15
CA ALA A 16 -14.28 18.37 -2.69
C ALA A 16 -13.13 17.46 -3.13
N ILE A 17 -13.38 16.16 -3.28
CA ILE A 17 -12.40 15.19 -3.77
C ILE A 17 -12.26 15.31 -5.28
N GLU A 18 -13.37 15.39 -6.02
CA GLU A 18 -13.35 15.56 -7.48
C GLU A 18 -12.63 16.83 -7.90
N ASP A 19 -12.95 17.96 -7.26
CA ASP A 19 -12.30 19.26 -7.51
C ASP A 19 -10.81 19.21 -7.16
N ALA A 20 -10.45 18.55 -6.06
CA ALA A 20 -9.05 18.39 -5.69
C ALA A 20 -8.31 17.49 -6.67
N LEU A 21 -8.90 16.41 -7.18
CA LEU A 21 -8.25 15.52 -8.14
C LEU A 21 -8.25 16.05 -9.58
N LEU A 22 -8.82 17.23 -9.82
CA LEU A 22 -8.87 17.79 -11.17
C LEU A 22 -7.45 18.14 -11.65
N GLY A 23 -6.96 17.36 -12.63
CA GLY A 23 -5.61 17.51 -13.18
C GLY A 23 -4.49 16.93 -12.32
N GLN A 24 -4.79 16.16 -11.27
CA GLN A 24 -3.80 15.44 -10.46
C GLN A 24 -4.28 14.04 -10.07
N LEU A 25 -3.35 13.11 -9.89
CA LEU A 25 -3.67 11.71 -9.60
C LEU A 25 -4.00 11.47 -8.12
N GLU A 26 -3.47 12.31 -7.24
CA GLU A 26 -3.58 12.20 -5.80
C GLU A 26 -3.77 13.58 -5.15
N ALA A 27 -4.46 13.61 -4.01
CA ALA A 27 -4.62 14.81 -3.21
C ALA A 27 -4.49 14.49 -1.71
N PRO A 28 -3.69 15.24 -0.93
CA PRO A 28 -3.62 15.06 0.51
C PRO A 28 -4.89 15.58 1.19
N VAL A 29 -5.34 14.86 2.22
CA VAL A 29 -6.40 15.28 3.14
C VAL A 29 -5.78 15.72 4.45
N THR A 30 -6.06 16.97 4.85
CA THR A 30 -5.51 17.56 6.07
C THR A 30 -6.54 17.61 7.20
N VAL A 31 -6.09 17.25 8.40
CA VAL A 31 -6.85 17.35 9.65
C VAL A 31 -6.04 18.16 10.65
N ARG A 32 -6.57 19.31 11.09
CA ARG A 32 -5.88 20.24 12.00
C ARG A 32 -4.48 20.64 11.49
N GLY A 33 -4.37 20.91 10.18
CA GLY A 33 -3.12 21.34 9.53
C GLY A 33 -2.12 20.23 9.21
N GLN A 34 -2.40 18.97 9.57
CA GLN A 34 -1.53 17.83 9.26
C GLN A 34 -2.14 16.95 8.17
N VAL A 35 -1.34 16.53 7.20
CA VAL A 35 -1.73 15.51 6.22
C VAL A 35 -1.93 14.20 6.96
N LYS A 36 -3.15 13.65 6.91
CA LYS A 36 -3.49 12.38 7.56
C LYS A 36 -3.86 11.28 6.57
N TYR A 37 -4.39 11.66 5.42
CA TYR A 37 -4.81 10.73 4.38
C TYR A 37 -4.39 11.26 3.02
N VAL A 38 -4.42 10.39 2.02
CA VAL A 38 -4.31 10.74 0.61
C VAL A 38 -5.51 10.10 -0.08
N VAL A 39 -6.16 10.85 -0.95
CA VAL A 39 -7.23 10.35 -1.81
C VAL A 39 -6.75 10.33 -3.25
N MET A 40 -7.24 9.36 -4.01
CA MET A 40 -6.91 9.16 -5.43
C MET A 40 -8.11 8.48 -6.10
N ASN A 41 -8.14 8.51 -7.43
CA ASN A 41 -9.17 7.77 -8.16
C ASN A 41 -8.85 6.26 -8.16
N GLN A 42 -9.86 5.45 -8.49
CA GLN A 42 -9.73 3.98 -8.48
C GLN A 42 -8.64 3.47 -9.43
N GLN A 43 -8.45 4.12 -10.58
CA GLN A 43 -7.45 3.71 -11.57
C GLN A 43 -6.03 3.91 -11.05
N GLN A 44 -5.76 5.06 -10.44
CA GLN A 44 -4.48 5.35 -9.80
C GLN A 44 -4.19 4.39 -8.65
N TYR A 45 -5.19 4.10 -7.81
CA TYR A 45 -5.05 3.10 -6.75
C TYR A 45 -4.68 1.72 -7.30
N GLN A 46 -5.36 1.25 -8.35
CA GLN A 46 -5.06 -0.04 -8.97
C GLN A 46 -3.65 -0.05 -9.55
N TYR A 47 -3.24 1.02 -10.24
CA TYR A 47 -1.90 1.11 -10.81
C TYR A 47 -0.81 0.97 -9.73
N LEU A 48 -0.92 1.71 -8.62
CA LEU A 48 0.06 1.61 -7.53
C LEU A 48 0.07 0.22 -6.89
N ARG A 49 -1.12 -0.38 -6.70
CA ARG A 49 -1.24 -1.74 -6.19
C ARG A 49 -0.59 -2.77 -7.11
N GLU A 50 -0.75 -2.64 -8.42
CA GLU A 50 -0.08 -3.49 -9.40
C GLU A 50 1.44 -3.34 -9.31
N CYS A 51 1.95 -2.12 -9.19
CA CYS A 51 3.39 -1.88 -8.98
C CYS A 51 3.92 -2.55 -7.71
N GLU A 52 3.20 -2.49 -6.59
CA GLU A 52 3.59 -3.19 -5.35
C GLU A 52 3.65 -4.71 -5.53
N LEU A 53 2.68 -5.28 -6.26
CA LEU A 53 2.65 -6.71 -6.56
C LEU A 53 3.79 -7.13 -7.50
N GLU A 54 4.10 -6.32 -8.52
CA GLU A 54 5.24 -6.57 -9.40
C GLU A 54 6.57 -6.53 -8.66
N ALA A 55 6.73 -5.58 -7.72
CA ALA A 55 7.91 -5.51 -6.87
C ALA A 55 8.06 -6.76 -5.99
N ALA A 56 6.99 -7.19 -5.33
CA ALA A 56 7.00 -8.41 -4.51
C ALA A 56 7.31 -9.68 -5.35
N LEU A 57 6.81 -9.74 -6.58
CA LEU A 57 7.10 -10.83 -7.51
C LEU A 57 8.57 -10.80 -7.96
N ALA A 58 9.11 -9.62 -8.25
CA ALA A 58 10.51 -9.45 -8.63
C ALA A 58 11.45 -9.84 -7.49
N GLU A 59 11.14 -9.44 -6.25
CA GLU A 59 11.86 -9.84 -5.05
C GLU A 59 11.84 -11.36 -4.87
N SER A 60 10.66 -11.99 -4.99
CA SER A 60 10.53 -13.45 -4.90
C SER A 60 11.37 -14.18 -5.95
N LYS A 61 11.38 -13.69 -7.20
CA LYS A 61 12.21 -14.24 -8.28
C LYS A 61 13.71 -14.08 -7.98
N ALA A 62 14.11 -12.93 -7.44
CA ALA A 62 15.49 -12.68 -7.05
C ALA A 62 15.93 -13.61 -5.90
N ASP A 63 15.06 -13.85 -4.93
CA ASP A 63 15.33 -14.80 -3.84
C ASP A 63 15.49 -16.24 -4.36
N LEU A 64 14.65 -16.66 -5.31
CA LEU A 64 14.82 -17.95 -5.97
C LEU A 64 16.15 -18.05 -6.73
N ALA A 65 16.52 -17.02 -7.49
CA ALA A 65 17.78 -16.99 -8.25
C ALA A 65 19.02 -17.00 -7.33
N ASN A 66 18.93 -16.33 -6.18
CA ASN A 66 20.00 -16.25 -5.20
C ASN A 66 20.01 -17.42 -4.18
N GLY A 67 19.12 -18.41 -4.34
CA GLY A 67 19.06 -19.55 -3.42
C GLY A 67 18.52 -19.21 -2.02
N LYS A 68 17.86 -18.07 -1.84
CA LYS A 68 17.26 -17.62 -0.58
C LYS A 68 15.89 -18.28 -0.36
N PHE A 69 15.84 -19.60 -0.42
CA PHE A 69 14.65 -20.39 -0.13
C PHE A 69 15.04 -21.69 0.57
N VAL A 70 14.06 -22.32 1.22
CA VAL A 70 14.25 -23.63 1.88
C VAL A 70 13.38 -24.65 1.17
N LYS A 71 13.98 -25.77 0.75
CA LYS A 71 13.27 -26.97 0.30
C LYS A 71 13.21 -27.95 1.47
N GLU A 72 12.02 -28.22 1.95
CA GLU A 72 11.78 -29.09 3.10
C GLU A 72 10.38 -29.71 3.00
N THR A 73 10.14 -30.79 3.73
CA THR A 73 8.80 -31.38 3.87
C THR A 73 7.90 -30.47 4.72
N VAL A 74 6.59 -30.67 4.62
CA VAL A 74 5.61 -29.94 5.45
C VAL A 74 5.90 -30.11 6.96
N ALA A 75 6.32 -31.30 7.39
CA ALA A 75 6.64 -31.57 8.79
C ALA A 75 7.85 -30.78 9.29
N GLU A 76 8.91 -30.72 8.48
CA GLU A 76 10.11 -29.92 8.76
C GLU A 76 9.80 -28.41 8.79
N HIS A 77 8.97 -27.95 7.84
CA HIS A 77 8.50 -26.57 7.78
C HIS A 77 7.78 -26.13 9.06
N ILE A 78 6.82 -26.93 9.52
CA ILE A 78 6.08 -26.67 10.76
C ILE A 78 7.03 -26.66 11.96
N LYS A 79 8.02 -27.57 12.01
CA LYS A 79 9.03 -27.59 13.07
C LYS A 79 9.87 -26.31 13.07
N ARG A 80 10.32 -25.85 11.90
CA ARG A 80 11.11 -24.63 11.73
C ARG A 80 10.33 -23.39 12.17
N LEU A 81 9.09 -23.23 11.71
CA LEU A 81 8.22 -22.10 12.11
C LEU A 81 7.98 -22.06 13.62
N LYS A 82 7.77 -23.22 14.28
CA LYS A 82 7.63 -23.29 15.74
C LYS A 82 8.86 -22.78 16.48
N GLN A 83 10.07 -23.01 15.95
CA GLN A 83 11.30 -22.49 16.56
C GLN A 83 11.44 -20.98 16.37
N ILE A 84 11.13 -20.46 15.17
CA ILE A 84 11.15 -19.03 14.87
C ILE A 84 10.17 -18.29 15.78
N ASN A 85 8.93 -18.77 15.88
CA ASN A 85 7.88 -18.12 16.69
C ASN A 85 8.14 -18.19 18.19
N LYS A 86 9.01 -19.09 18.67
CA LYS A 86 9.43 -19.16 20.07
C LYS A 86 10.53 -18.13 20.39
N ALA A 87 11.27 -17.69 19.38
CA ALA A 87 12.40 -16.77 19.51
C ALA A 87 12.00 -15.30 19.27
N ALA A 88 10.77 -15.03 18.84
CA ALA A 88 10.16 -13.70 18.71
C ALA A 88 9.38 -13.32 19.97
#